data_AF-A0A813D9B3-F1
#
_entry.id   AF-A0A813D9B3-F1
#
_cell.length_a   1.000
_cell.length_b   1.000
_cell.length_c   1.000
_cell.angle_alpha   90.00
_cell.angle_beta   90.00
_cell.angle_gamma   90.00
#
_symmetry.space_group_name_H-M   'P 1'
#
loop_
_entity.id
_entity.type
_entity.pdbx_description
1 polymer ?
#
loop_
_entity_poly.entity_id
_entity_poly.type
_entity_poly.pdbx_seq_one_letter_code
_entity_poly.pdbx_strand_id
1 'polypeptide(L)'
;MFPMYVVSLAVFMQMTKVRAHQLLLDEGKLVTFVRSMGRAIFVSHQWVGSTSPDPDFSQLQVLQEALRNVMSGKVFISDNLISKSRGESTTLAAADFTAEPLFIWYDYFSCPQTLEGSDGELMKYDLSRAIESIPGYVEMCDHFVILAPTLKHVDQGSMMSFRSWNKRGWCRAERTARLLSTVSTSMIVIESPTRLEVSVPLETLWCPVGLGDFTVNADKKKVGHLMKLLLANKLQAILATGKFHDYRISLNLQSNLLKNLPIPPVADTLPSLQKDNNNNNNNSNNNNDNNNANNNSDLVPREDEQSATVQQFLHQNGFTSIHERDEGG
;
A
#
# COMPACT_ATOMS: atom_id res chain seq x y z
N MET A 1 4.37 -13.72 -3.27
CA MET A 1 3.30 -12.94 -3.92
C MET A 1 2.58 -13.85 -4.91
N PHE A 2 1.25 -13.81 -4.95
CA PHE A 2 0.46 -14.49 -5.99
C PHE A 2 0.58 -13.71 -7.32
N PRO A 3 0.49 -14.36 -8.51
CA PRO A 3 0.59 -13.65 -9.78
C PRO A 3 -0.46 -12.54 -9.90
N MET A 4 -0.04 -11.35 -10.32
CA MET A 4 -0.95 -10.24 -10.55
C MET A 4 -1.64 -10.43 -11.90
N TYR A 5 -2.91 -10.82 -11.88
CA TYR A 5 -3.70 -10.93 -13.11
C TYR A 5 -4.37 -9.60 -13.45
N VAL A 6 -4.41 -9.27 -14.73
CA VAL A 6 -4.97 -8.01 -15.24
C VAL A 6 -5.67 -8.22 -16.58
N VAL A 7 -6.54 -7.28 -16.92
CA VAL A 7 -7.17 -7.18 -18.25
C VAL A 7 -6.54 -6.01 -19.00
N SER A 8 -6.20 -6.17 -20.28
CA SER A 8 -5.70 -5.04 -21.08
C SER A 8 -6.78 -3.98 -21.26
N LEU A 9 -6.40 -2.71 -21.39
CA LEU A 9 -7.34 -1.61 -21.60
C LEU A 9 -8.25 -1.85 -22.81
N ALA A 10 -7.72 -2.41 -23.90
CA ALA A 10 -8.48 -2.72 -25.10
C ALA A 10 -9.60 -3.73 -24.84
N VAL A 11 -9.32 -4.78 -24.06
CA VAL A 11 -10.33 -5.77 -23.65
C VAL A 11 -11.31 -5.13 -22.66
N PHE A 12 -10.80 -4.39 -21.68
CA PHE A 12 -11.63 -3.70 -20.68
C PHE A 12 -12.65 -2.76 -21.33
N MET A 13 -12.26 -2.01 -22.36
CA MET A 13 -13.14 -1.08 -23.09
C MET A 13 -14.28 -1.77 -23.87
N GLN A 14 -14.18 -3.08 -24.11
CA GLN A 14 -15.20 -3.89 -24.79
C GLN A 14 -16.08 -4.67 -23.80
N MET A 15 -15.73 -4.69 -22.52
CA MET A 15 -16.54 -5.35 -21.50
C MET A 15 -17.87 -4.61 -21.31
N THR A 16 -18.95 -5.38 -21.16
CA THR A 16 -20.30 -4.88 -20.89
C THR A 16 -20.92 -5.50 -19.62
N LYS A 17 -20.17 -6.40 -18.98
CA LYS A 17 -20.54 -7.05 -17.72
C LYS A 17 -19.27 -7.46 -16.97
N VAL A 18 -19.35 -7.50 -15.64
CA VAL A 18 -18.29 -8.08 -14.83
C VAL A 18 -18.33 -9.60 -14.97
N ARG A 19 -17.17 -10.22 -15.09
CA ARG A 19 -17.03 -11.68 -15.20
C ARG A 19 -15.99 -12.18 -14.22
N ALA A 20 -16.19 -13.38 -13.71
CA ALA A 20 -15.27 -14.01 -12.77
C ALA A 20 -13.89 -14.25 -13.42
N HIS A 21 -12.87 -14.27 -12.59
CA HIS A 21 -11.48 -14.52 -12.95
C HIS A 21 -11.29 -15.73 -13.87
N GLN A 22 -11.84 -16.89 -13.48
CA GLN A 22 -11.70 -18.14 -14.25
C GLN A 22 -12.25 -17.99 -15.67
N LEU A 23 -13.41 -17.35 -15.83
CA LEU A 23 -14.02 -17.17 -17.15
C LEU A 23 -13.20 -16.27 -18.07
N LEU A 24 -12.56 -15.22 -17.54
CA LEU A 24 -11.69 -14.36 -18.34
C LEU A 24 -10.35 -15.02 -18.63
N LEU A 25 -9.86 -15.86 -17.71
CA LEU A 25 -8.64 -16.63 -17.90
C LEU A 25 -8.81 -17.68 -19.00
N ASP A 26 -9.91 -18.45 -18.97
CA ASP A 26 -10.24 -19.47 -19.98
C ASP A 26 -10.44 -18.85 -21.37
N GLU A 27 -10.93 -17.61 -21.44
CA GLU A 27 -11.08 -16.86 -22.68
C GLU A 27 -9.79 -16.18 -23.18
N GLY A 28 -8.68 -16.31 -22.45
CA GLY A 28 -7.41 -15.65 -22.78
C GLY A 28 -7.45 -14.12 -22.67
N LYS A 29 -8.44 -13.58 -21.95
CA LYS A 29 -8.62 -12.13 -21.72
C LYS A 29 -7.89 -11.62 -20.48
N LEU A 30 -7.57 -12.53 -19.56
CA LEU A 30 -6.85 -12.25 -18.34
C LEU A 30 -5.40 -12.74 -18.48
N VAL A 31 -4.45 -11.86 -18.17
CA VAL A 31 -3.01 -12.14 -18.33
C VAL A 31 -2.26 -11.84 -17.04
N THR A 32 -1.15 -12.54 -16.80
CA THR A 32 -0.24 -12.19 -15.71
C THR A 32 0.56 -10.95 -16.07
N PHE A 33 0.48 -9.92 -15.24
CA PHE A 33 1.18 -8.65 -15.43
C PHE A 33 2.65 -8.75 -15.01
N VAL A 34 3.52 -8.19 -15.85
CA VAL A 34 4.90 -7.83 -15.50
C VAL A 34 5.16 -6.41 -15.98
N ARG A 35 5.98 -5.64 -15.25
CA ARG A 35 6.21 -4.20 -15.53
C ARG A 35 6.73 -3.90 -16.94
N SER A 36 7.39 -4.85 -17.60
CA SER A 36 7.85 -4.69 -18.98
C SER A 36 6.71 -4.66 -20.01
N MET A 37 5.48 -5.03 -19.64
CA MET A 37 4.31 -4.99 -20.53
C MET A 37 3.74 -3.58 -20.70
N GLY A 38 4.02 -2.65 -19.78
CA GLY A 38 3.44 -1.32 -19.73
C GLY A 38 2.98 -0.95 -18.32
N ARG A 39 1.91 -0.14 -18.23
CA ARG A 39 1.40 0.40 -16.96
C ARG A 39 0.16 -0.32 -16.47
N ALA A 40 -0.07 -0.30 -15.16
CA ALA A 40 -1.30 -0.84 -14.56
C ALA A 40 -2.06 0.19 -13.71
N ILE A 41 -3.39 0.13 -13.79
CA ILE A 41 -4.32 0.82 -12.90
C ILE A 41 -4.81 -0.17 -11.84
N PHE A 42 -4.60 0.15 -10.57
CA PHE A 42 -5.30 -0.50 -9.46
C PHE A 42 -6.65 0.18 -9.25
N VAL A 43 -7.76 -0.55 -9.39
CA VAL A 43 -9.11 0.00 -9.16
C VAL A 43 -9.62 -0.45 -7.79
N SER A 44 -9.63 0.48 -6.83
CA SER A 44 -10.29 0.33 -5.54
C SER A 44 -11.75 0.76 -5.65
N HIS A 45 -12.67 -0.07 -5.18
CA HIS A 45 -14.11 0.20 -5.29
C HIS A 45 -14.93 -0.41 -4.15
N GLN A 46 -16.18 0.01 -4.07
CA GLN A 46 -17.19 -0.62 -3.23
C GLN A 46 -18.11 -1.48 -4.11
N TRP A 47 -18.41 -2.69 -3.64
CA TRP A 47 -19.37 -3.57 -4.28
C TRP A 47 -20.77 -2.94 -4.29
N VAL A 48 -21.40 -2.94 -5.46
CA VAL A 48 -22.74 -2.40 -5.72
C VAL A 48 -23.84 -3.39 -5.31
N GLY A 49 -23.53 -4.69 -5.24
CA GLY A 49 -24.41 -5.74 -4.77
C GLY A 49 -23.73 -6.69 -3.78
N SER A 50 -24.53 -7.56 -3.17
CA SER A 50 -24.07 -8.51 -2.14
C SER A 50 -23.37 -9.73 -2.76
N THR A 51 -23.76 -10.11 -3.98
CA THR A 51 -23.25 -11.28 -4.69
C THR A 51 -22.37 -10.94 -5.89
N SER A 52 -22.49 -9.72 -6.42
CA SER A 52 -21.71 -9.21 -7.55
C SER A 52 -21.19 -7.82 -7.23
N PRO A 53 -19.93 -7.51 -7.56
CA PRO A 53 -19.34 -6.19 -7.32
C PRO A 53 -20.01 -5.08 -8.14
N ASP A 54 -20.51 -5.38 -9.33
CA ASP A 54 -21.13 -4.41 -10.24
C ASP A 54 -22.09 -5.15 -11.20
N PRO A 55 -23.28 -5.58 -10.70
CA PRO A 55 -24.19 -6.46 -11.43
C PRO A 55 -24.69 -5.87 -12.73
N ASP A 56 -24.96 -4.57 -12.74
CA ASP A 56 -25.47 -3.82 -13.90
C ASP A 56 -24.36 -3.12 -14.69
N PHE A 57 -23.09 -3.42 -14.39
CA PHE A 57 -21.90 -2.80 -15.00
C PHE A 57 -21.87 -1.26 -14.90
N SER A 58 -22.65 -0.69 -13.98
CA SER A 58 -22.87 0.75 -13.87
C SER A 58 -21.63 1.47 -13.32
N GLN A 59 -20.84 0.81 -12.47
CA GLN A 59 -19.64 1.38 -11.90
C GLN A 59 -18.47 1.35 -12.89
N LEU A 60 -18.22 0.21 -13.53
CA LEU A 60 -17.16 0.07 -14.52
C LEU A 60 -17.46 0.84 -15.80
N GLN A 61 -18.73 1.04 -16.16
CA GLN A 61 -19.10 1.95 -17.24
C GLN A 61 -18.64 3.38 -16.95
N VAL A 62 -18.79 3.87 -15.71
CA VAL A 62 -18.25 5.19 -15.32
C VAL A 62 -16.73 5.23 -15.50
N LEU A 63 -16.02 4.17 -15.11
CA LEU A 63 -14.56 4.09 -15.33
C LEU A 63 -14.20 4.09 -16.83
N GLN A 64 -14.90 3.32 -17.66
CA GLN A 64 -14.67 3.32 -19.10
C GLN A 64 -14.87 4.71 -19.70
N GLU A 65 -15.97 5.38 -19.38
CA GLU A 65 -16.26 6.73 -19.89
C GLU A 65 -15.26 7.77 -19.38
N ALA A 66 -14.87 7.68 -18.11
CA ALA A 66 -13.84 8.53 -17.52
C ALA A 66 -12.50 8.38 -18.25
N LEU A 67 -12.04 7.14 -18.46
CA LEU A 67 -10.80 6.87 -19.20
C LEU A 67 -10.88 7.35 -20.65
N ARG A 68 -12.00 7.14 -21.36
CA ARG A 68 -12.20 7.69 -22.71
C ARG A 68 -12.09 9.22 -22.73
N ASN A 69 -12.70 9.89 -21.75
CA ASN A 69 -12.65 11.35 -21.66
C ASN A 69 -11.23 11.86 -21.37
N VAL A 70 -10.46 11.18 -20.52
CA VAL A 70 -9.07 11.54 -20.23
C VAL A 70 -8.17 11.30 -21.44
N MET A 71 -8.25 10.12 -22.06
CA MET A 71 -7.41 9.75 -23.20
C MET A 71 -7.70 10.59 -24.45
N SER A 72 -8.93 11.08 -24.62
CA SER A 72 -9.29 12.02 -25.71
C SER A 72 -8.90 13.47 -25.41
N GLY A 73 -8.39 13.77 -24.21
CA GLY A 73 -8.07 15.14 -23.78
C GLY A 73 -9.30 15.99 -23.45
N LYS A 74 -10.50 15.41 -23.39
CA LYS A 74 -11.74 16.11 -23.03
C LYS A 74 -11.75 16.50 -21.54
N VAL A 75 -11.11 15.70 -20.70
CA VAL A 75 -11.00 15.92 -19.25
C VAL A 75 -9.54 15.83 -18.83
N PHE A 76 -9.10 16.80 -18.03
CA PHE A 76 -7.81 16.78 -17.35
C PHE A 76 -8.04 16.42 -15.89
N ILE A 77 -7.17 15.58 -15.32
CA ILE A 77 -7.23 15.25 -13.90
C ILE A 77 -6.37 16.28 -13.17
N SER A 78 -7.03 17.22 -12.49
CA SER A 78 -6.35 18.27 -11.74
C SER A 78 -6.33 17.96 -10.24
N ASP A 79 -5.37 18.56 -9.55
CA ASP A 79 -5.23 18.49 -8.10
C ASP A 79 -6.48 18.98 -7.36
N ASN A 80 -6.85 18.25 -6.30
CA ASN A 80 -7.78 18.76 -5.31
C ASN A 80 -7.14 19.91 -4.48
N LEU A 81 -7.97 20.65 -3.73
CA LEU A 81 -7.52 21.82 -2.96
C LEU A 81 -6.40 21.48 -1.95
N ILE A 82 -6.41 20.27 -1.39
CA ILE A 82 -5.42 19.81 -0.41
C ILE A 82 -4.06 19.55 -1.07
N SER A 83 -4.05 18.96 -2.26
CA SER A 83 -2.81 18.71 -3.01
C SER A 83 -2.20 20.04 -3.46
N LYS A 84 -3.04 20.97 -3.96
CA LYS A 84 -2.61 22.33 -4.33
C LYS A 84 -1.96 23.11 -3.18
N SER A 85 -2.50 23.01 -1.96
CA SER A 85 -1.97 23.76 -0.81
C SER A 85 -0.60 23.27 -0.32
N ARG A 86 -0.16 22.08 -0.75
CA ARG A 86 1.15 21.51 -0.42
C ARG A 86 2.24 21.80 -1.46
N GLY A 87 1.90 22.49 -2.55
CA GLY A 87 2.83 22.73 -3.66
C GLY A 87 3.15 21.48 -4.49
N GLU A 88 2.51 20.35 -4.19
CA GLU A 88 2.54 19.13 -4.98
C GLU A 88 1.46 19.29 -6.07
N SER A 89 1.83 19.79 -7.25
CA SER A 89 0.91 19.83 -8.39
C SER A 89 1.14 18.64 -9.30
N THR A 90 0.19 17.71 -9.31
CA THR A 90 0.18 16.57 -10.23
C THR A 90 -1.03 16.72 -11.13
N THR A 91 -0.81 17.27 -12.33
CA THR A 91 -1.81 17.19 -13.40
C THR A 91 -1.52 15.94 -14.22
N LEU A 92 -2.48 15.03 -14.30
CA LEU A 92 -2.39 13.89 -15.21
C LEU A 92 -3.10 14.23 -16.52
N ALA A 93 -2.39 14.01 -17.62
CA ALA A 93 -2.83 14.28 -18.98
C ALA A 93 -3.09 12.99 -19.75
N ALA A 94 -3.63 13.11 -20.96
CA ALA A 94 -3.89 11.98 -21.85
C ALA A 94 -2.65 11.08 -22.06
N ALA A 95 -1.45 11.68 -22.14
CA ALA A 95 -0.19 10.97 -22.33
C ALA A 95 0.09 9.95 -21.20
N ASP A 96 -0.32 10.24 -19.96
CA ASP A 96 -0.12 9.35 -18.81
C ASP A 96 -0.87 8.02 -18.91
N PHE A 97 -1.86 7.96 -19.81
CA PHE A 97 -2.73 6.80 -20.06
C PHE A 97 -2.58 6.22 -21.47
N THR A 98 -1.83 6.88 -22.36
CA THR A 98 -1.71 6.50 -23.78
C THR A 98 -0.29 6.23 -24.24
N ALA A 99 0.73 6.67 -23.48
CA ALA A 99 2.13 6.50 -23.85
C ALA A 99 2.60 5.04 -23.86
N GLU A 100 2.03 4.19 -23.02
CA GLU A 100 2.38 2.78 -22.87
C GLU A 100 1.10 1.92 -22.83
N PRO A 101 1.17 0.62 -23.14
CA PRO A 101 0.05 -0.28 -22.96
C PRO A 101 -0.45 -0.22 -21.51
N LEU A 102 -1.76 -0.09 -21.34
CA LEU A 102 -2.40 0.07 -20.03
C LEU A 102 -3.21 -1.16 -19.67
N PHE A 103 -3.14 -1.57 -18.41
CA PHE A 103 -3.83 -2.72 -17.87
C PHE A 103 -4.66 -2.36 -16.65
N ILE A 104 -5.76 -3.07 -16.43
CA ILE A 104 -6.70 -2.85 -15.34
C ILE A 104 -6.62 -4.02 -14.38
N TRP A 105 -6.29 -3.72 -13.13
CA TRP A 105 -6.47 -4.62 -12.01
C TRP A 105 -7.77 -4.25 -11.27
N TYR A 106 -8.60 -5.25 -11.04
CA TYR A 106 -9.89 -5.16 -10.35
C TYR A 106 -10.13 -6.43 -9.56
N ASP A 107 -10.39 -6.30 -8.25
CA ASP A 107 -10.38 -7.40 -7.27
C ASP A 107 -11.17 -8.64 -7.71
N TYR A 108 -12.31 -8.48 -8.38
CA TYR A 108 -13.18 -9.60 -8.74
C TYR A 108 -12.65 -10.45 -9.90
N PHE A 109 -12.21 -9.82 -11.00
CA PHE A 109 -11.70 -10.56 -12.14
C PHE A 109 -10.19 -10.81 -12.06
N SER A 110 -9.48 -10.10 -11.18
CA SER A 110 -8.03 -10.25 -10.99
C SER A 110 -7.68 -11.26 -9.89
N CYS A 111 -8.64 -11.59 -9.01
CA CYS A 111 -8.48 -12.64 -8.00
C CYS A 111 -9.39 -13.84 -8.32
N PRO A 112 -8.92 -15.08 -8.11
CA PRO A 112 -9.74 -16.29 -8.24
C PRO A 112 -11.07 -16.20 -7.48
N GLN A 113 -12.18 -16.62 -8.08
CA GLN A 113 -13.48 -16.63 -7.40
C GLN A 113 -13.89 -18.06 -7.02
N THR A 114 -14.58 -18.23 -5.89
CA THR A 114 -15.15 -19.53 -5.50
C THR A 114 -16.40 -19.79 -6.34
N LEU A 115 -16.29 -20.62 -7.37
CA LEU A 115 -17.41 -21.01 -8.23
C LEU A 115 -18.04 -22.33 -7.74
N GLU A 116 -19.36 -22.41 -7.79
CA GLU A 116 -20.09 -23.66 -7.50
C GLU A 116 -19.66 -24.79 -8.46
N GLY A 117 -19.31 -25.96 -7.91
CA GLY A 117 -18.92 -27.14 -8.70
C GLY A 117 -17.42 -27.25 -9.05
N SER A 118 -16.58 -26.32 -8.60
CA SER A 118 -15.11 -26.41 -8.74
C SER A 118 -14.44 -27.08 -7.53
N ASP A 119 -13.15 -27.44 -7.65
CA ASP A 119 -12.32 -27.88 -6.51
C ASP A 119 -12.17 -26.72 -5.51
N GLY A 120 -13.14 -26.65 -4.60
CA GLY A 120 -13.39 -25.48 -3.78
C GLY A 120 -12.27 -25.16 -2.80
N GLU A 121 -11.42 -26.13 -2.44
CA GLU A 121 -10.32 -25.89 -1.49
C GLU A 121 -9.12 -25.23 -2.15
N LEU A 122 -8.73 -25.67 -3.35
CA LEU A 122 -7.64 -25.02 -4.10
C LEU A 122 -8.01 -23.58 -4.48
N MET A 123 -9.26 -23.36 -4.92
CA MET A 123 -9.73 -22.02 -5.28
C MET A 123 -9.75 -21.06 -4.08
N LYS A 124 -10.17 -21.53 -2.89
CA LYS A 124 -10.09 -20.74 -1.65
C LYS A 124 -8.65 -20.40 -1.27
N TYR A 125 -7.74 -21.36 -1.43
CA TYR A 125 -6.31 -21.16 -1.15
C TYR A 125 -5.72 -20.07 -2.06
N ASP A 126 -5.96 -20.15 -3.37
CA ASP A 126 -5.46 -19.16 -4.32
C ASP A 126 -6.13 -17.78 -4.15
N LEU A 127 -7.43 -17.73 -3.85
CA LEU A 127 -8.11 -16.48 -3.48
C LEU A 127 -7.46 -15.84 -2.25
N SER A 128 -7.18 -16.62 -1.20
CA SER A 128 -6.52 -16.10 0.01
C SER A 128 -5.15 -15.50 -0.32
N ARG A 129 -4.35 -16.20 -1.14
CA ARG A 129 -3.02 -15.71 -1.57
C ARG A 129 -3.11 -14.46 -2.43
N ALA A 130 -4.12 -14.36 -3.29
CA ALA A 130 -4.38 -13.19 -4.11
C ALA A 130 -4.75 -11.98 -3.25
N ILE A 131 -5.65 -12.16 -2.27
CA ILE A 131 -6.04 -11.11 -1.31
C ILE A 131 -4.84 -10.64 -0.49
N GLU A 132 -4.02 -11.56 0.03
CA GLU A 132 -2.82 -11.23 0.80
C GLU A 132 -1.76 -10.48 -0.04
N SER A 133 -1.82 -10.61 -1.37
CA SER A 133 -0.91 -9.94 -2.31
C SER A 133 -1.38 -8.56 -2.76
N ILE A 134 -2.60 -8.13 -2.40
CA ILE A 134 -3.19 -6.83 -2.79
C ILE A 134 -2.24 -5.66 -2.54
N PRO A 135 -1.58 -5.52 -1.38
CA PRO A 135 -0.66 -4.41 -1.16
C PRO A 135 0.52 -4.38 -2.15
N GLY A 136 1.01 -5.54 -2.55
CA GLY A 136 2.03 -5.64 -3.60
C GLY A 136 1.49 -5.23 -4.96
N TYR A 137 0.24 -5.56 -5.29
CA TYR A 137 -0.39 -5.09 -6.53
C TYR A 137 -0.52 -3.56 -6.56
N VAL A 138 -0.85 -2.94 -5.43
CA VAL A 138 -0.89 -1.47 -5.29
C VAL A 138 0.47 -0.83 -5.59
N GLU A 139 1.56 -1.46 -5.16
CA GLU A 139 2.93 -0.99 -5.43
C GLU A 139 3.40 -1.29 -6.87
N MET A 140 2.88 -2.35 -7.49
CA MET A 140 3.16 -2.65 -8.89
C MET A 140 2.39 -1.77 -9.87
N CYS A 141 1.27 -1.17 -9.45
CA CYS A 141 0.47 -0.28 -10.28
C CYS A 141 1.00 1.16 -10.29
N ASP A 142 1.11 1.74 -11.47
CA ASP A 142 1.48 3.13 -11.70
C ASP A 142 0.39 4.07 -11.18
N HIS A 143 -0.87 3.71 -11.44
CA HIS A 143 -2.03 4.51 -11.07
C HIS A 143 -2.89 3.79 -10.03
N PHE A 144 -3.34 4.53 -9.01
CA PHE A 144 -4.30 4.05 -8.03
C PHE A 144 -5.62 4.83 -8.20
N VAL A 145 -6.68 4.16 -8.62
CA VAL A 145 -7.99 4.75 -8.87
C VAL A 145 -8.95 4.35 -7.76
N ILE A 146 -9.54 5.35 -7.11
CA ILE A 146 -10.71 5.20 -6.25
C ILE A 146 -11.93 5.42 -7.13
N LEU A 147 -12.61 4.33 -7.49
CA LEU A 147 -13.83 4.36 -8.28
C LEU A 147 -15.03 4.39 -7.31
N ALA A 148 -15.59 5.58 -7.12
CA ALA A 148 -16.65 5.80 -6.13
C ALA A 148 -17.80 6.67 -6.67
N PRO A 149 -18.42 6.29 -7.80
CA PRO A 149 -19.57 7.02 -8.31
C PRO A 149 -20.77 6.95 -7.37
N THR A 150 -21.65 7.95 -7.50
CA THR A 150 -22.91 7.96 -6.74
C THR A 150 -23.90 6.99 -7.37
N LEU A 151 -24.02 5.80 -6.77
CA LEU A 151 -24.90 4.72 -7.22
C LEU A 151 -25.77 4.24 -6.06
N LYS A 152 -26.86 3.55 -6.36
CA LYS A 152 -27.69 2.88 -5.34
C LYS A 152 -27.23 1.43 -5.23
N HIS A 153 -26.94 0.97 -4.01
CA HIS A 153 -26.67 -0.44 -3.77
C HIS A 153 -27.91 -1.26 -4.12
N VAL A 154 -27.78 -2.30 -4.95
CA VAL A 154 -28.94 -3.01 -5.53
C VAL A 154 -29.79 -3.69 -4.46
N ASP A 155 -29.17 -4.33 -3.47
CA ASP A 155 -29.91 -5.05 -2.41
C ASP A 155 -30.34 -4.16 -1.23
N GLN A 156 -29.44 -3.33 -0.72
CA GLN A 156 -29.69 -2.50 0.46
C GLN A 156 -30.46 -1.22 0.16
N GLY A 157 -30.47 -0.79 -1.10
CA GLY A 157 -31.03 0.48 -1.53
C GLY A 157 -30.32 1.73 -1.00
N SER A 158 -29.21 1.56 -0.27
CA SER A 158 -28.40 2.65 0.29
C SER A 158 -27.60 3.36 -0.82
N MET A 159 -27.35 4.66 -0.64
CA MET A 159 -26.54 5.42 -1.59
C MET A 159 -25.05 5.20 -1.34
N MET A 160 -24.35 4.81 -2.40
CA MET A 160 -22.90 4.70 -2.49
C MET A 160 -22.30 6.03 -2.94
N SER A 161 -21.08 6.32 -2.48
CA SER A 161 -20.30 7.50 -2.81
C SER A 161 -18.86 7.33 -2.34
N PHE A 162 -17.98 8.30 -2.61
CA PHE A 162 -16.67 8.36 -1.97
C PHE A 162 -16.75 8.25 -0.43
N ARG A 163 -17.78 8.85 0.18
CA ARG A 163 -17.98 8.79 1.64
C ARG A 163 -18.26 7.37 2.14
N SER A 164 -19.08 6.59 1.44
CA SER A 164 -19.38 5.20 1.83
C SER A 164 -18.18 4.29 1.57
N TRP A 165 -17.49 4.47 0.44
CA TRP A 165 -16.24 3.78 0.12
C TRP A 165 -15.20 4.01 1.24
N ASN A 166 -15.02 5.26 1.68
CA ASN A 166 -14.06 5.63 2.72
C ASN A 166 -14.43 5.11 4.12
N LYS A 167 -15.59 4.46 4.30
CA LYS A 167 -15.90 3.76 5.57
C LYS A 167 -15.39 2.33 5.59
N ARG A 168 -15.18 1.68 4.43
CA ARG A 168 -14.86 0.25 4.37
C ARG A 168 -13.43 -0.05 4.80
N GLY A 169 -13.26 -1.10 5.60
CA GLY A 169 -11.96 -1.53 6.13
C GLY A 169 -10.94 -1.86 5.05
N TRP A 170 -11.31 -2.69 4.08
CA TRP A 170 -10.42 -3.07 2.96
C TRP A 170 -10.07 -1.88 2.06
N CYS A 171 -11.02 -1.03 1.71
CA CYS A 171 -10.76 0.18 0.92
C CYS A 171 -9.78 1.14 1.63
N ARG A 172 -9.90 1.29 2.95
CA ARG A 172 -8.92 2.04 3.75
C ARG A 172 -7.54 1.36 3.74
N ALA A 173 -7.50 0.04 3.80
CA ALA A 173 -6.25 -0.72 3.74
C ALA A 173 -5.52 -0.51 2.40
N GLU A 174 -6.26 -0.56 1.28
CA GLU A 174 -5.73 -0.29 -0.07
C GLU A 174 -5.18 1.13 -0.20
N ARG A 175 -5.94 2.15 0.26
CA ARG A 175 -5.47 3.53 0.30
C ARG A 175 -4.20 3.68 1.15
N THR A 176 -4.18 3.03 2.31
CA THR A 176 -3.01 3.07 3.21
C THR A 176 -1.81 2.37 2.58
N ALA A 177 -2.03 1.28 1.85
CA ALA A 177 -0.98 0.62 1.07
C ALA A 177 -0.40 1.57 0.02
N ARG A 178 -1.23 2.38 -0.64
CA ARG A 178 -0.75 3.41 -1.59
C ARG A 178 0.06 4.49 -0.88
N LEU A 179 -0.37 4.98 0.28
CA LEU A 179 0.41 5.93 1.10
C LEU A 179 1.78 5.37 1.49
N LEU A 180 1.82 4.08 1.85
CA LEU A 180 3.03 3.39 2.29
C LEU A 180 3.87 2.85 1.13
N SER A 181 3.42 2.98 -0.12
CA SER A 181 4.18 2.57 -1.29
C SER A 181 5.49 3.37 -1.41
N THR A 182 6.53 2.74 -1.94
CA THR A 182 7.82 3.38 -2.21
C THR A 182 7.85 4.14 -3.54
N VAL A 183 6.89 3.89 -4.43
CA VAL A 183 6.89 4.39 -5.82
C VAL A 183 6.15 5.72 -5.95
N SER A 184 4.88 5.77 -5.56
CA SER A 184 4.05 6.97 -5.63
C SER A 184 2.93 6.89 -4.59
N THR A 185 2.54 8.05 -4.08
CA THR A 185 1.42 8.22 -3.16
C THR A 185 0.19 8.82 -3.84
N SER A 186 0.28 9.24 -5.12
CA SER A 186 -0.84 9.86 -5.82
C SER A 186 -1.97 8.85 -6.08
N MET A 187 -3.20 9.35 -6.01
CA MET A 187 -4.42 8.62 -6.30
C MET A 187 -5.33 9.46 -7.19
N ILE A 188 -6.19 8.80 -7.96
CA ILE A 188 -7.20 9.43 -8.79
C ILE A 188 -8.56 9.04 -8.21
N VAL A 189 -9.37 10.02 -7.82
CA VAL A 189 -10.75 9.79 -7.39
C VAL A 189 -11.67 10.02 -8.58
N ILE A 190 -12.51 9.03 -8.90
CA ILE A 190 -13.50 9.09 -9.98
C ILE A 190 -14.89 8.98 -9.36
N GLU A 191 -15.62 10.09 -9.33
CA GLU A 191 -17.02 10.14 -8.87
C GLU A 191 -18.03 10.19 -10.03
N SER A 192 -17.58 10.58 -11.23
CA SER A 192 -18.37 10.55 -12.46
C SER A 192 -17.46 10.50 -13.70
N PRO A 193 -18.00 10.29 -14.91
CA PRO A 193 -17.19 10.31 -16.14
C PRO A 193 -16.42 11.61 -16.41
N THR A 194 -16.82 12.71 -15.77
CA THR A 194 -16.22 14.05 -15.96
C THR A 194 -15.67 14.65 -14.67
N ARG A 195 -15.93 14.03 -13.51
CA ARG A 195 -15.42 14.48 -12.20
C ARG A 195 -14.32 13.54 -11.72
N LEU A 196 -13.10 13.90 -12.07
CA LEU A 196 -11.88 13.20 -11.70
C LEU A 196 -10.94 14.19 -10.99
N GLU A 197 -10.38 13.78 -9.87
CA GLU A 197 -9.48 14.63 -9.07
C GLU A 197 -8.27 13.83 -8.62
N VAL A 198 -7.08 14.45 -8.66
CA VAL A 198 -5.91 13.88 -7.99
C VAL A 198 -6.04 14.15 -6.49
N SER A 199 -5.87 13.08 -5.71
CA SER A 199 -5.87 13.12 -4.26
C SER A 199 -4.60 12.47 -3.70
N VAL A 200 -4.19 12.96 -2.53
CA VAL A 200 -3.17 12.34 -1.70
C VAL A 200 -3.82 11.65 -0.50
N PRO A 201 -3.34 10.46 -0.09
CA PRO A 201 -3.96 9.66 0.96
C PRO A 201 -3.74 10.18 2.39
N LEU A 202 -3.67 11.51 2.56
CA LEU A 202 -3.58 12.18 3.87
C LEU A 202 -4.76 11.82 4.77
N GLU A 203 -5.90 11.49 4.17
CA GLU A 203 -7.09 11.08 4.91
C GLU A 203 -6.88 9.84 5.76
N THR A 204 -5.88 9.03 5.43
CA THR A 204 -5.46 7.90 6.25
C THR A 204 -5.10 8.32 7.68
N LEU A 205 -4.68 9.57 7.89
CA LEU A 205 -4.37 10.12 9.22
C LEU A 205 -5.61 10.36 10.08
N TRP A 206 -6.80 10.57 9.51
CA TRP A 206 -8.04 10.71 10.30
C TRP A 206 -9.05 9.58 10.08
N CYS A 207 -8.84 8.76 9.05
CA CYS A 207 -9.61 7.57 8.72
C CYS A 207 -8.69 6.34 8.67
N PRO A 208 -8.07 5.95 9.81
CA PRO A 208 -7.19 4.80 9.85
C PRO A 208 -7.94 3.50 9.58
N VAL A 209 -7.19 2.48 9.16
CA VAL A 209 -7.71 1.20 8.70
C VAL A 209 -8.49 0.47 9.80
N GLY A 210 -7.99 0.47 11.03
CA GLY A 210 -8.65 -0.23 12.14
C GLY A 210 -9.96 0.40 12.62
N LEU A 211 -10.34 1.58 12.10
CA LEU A 211 -11.64 2.21 12.30
C LEU A 211 -12.59 2.02 11.11
N GLY A 212 -12.21 1.23 10.10
CA GLY A 212 -13.09 0.92 8.97
C GLY A 212 -14.07 -0.21 9.27
N ASP A 213 -15.16 -0.23 8.53
CA ASP A 213 -16.21 -1.25 8.57
C ASP A 213 -15.73 -2.49 7.80
N PHE A 214 -15.47 -3.58 8.51
CA PHE A 214 -15.12 -4.87 7.92
C PHE A 214 -16.37 -5.75 7.84
N THR A 215 -16.69 -6.24 6.65
CA THR A 215 -17.75 -7.25 6.48
C THR A 215 -17.43 -8.52 7.27
N VAL A 216 -16.15 -8.93 7.28
CA VAL A 216 -15.65 -10.05 8.06
C VAL A 216 -14.66 -9.54 9.10
N ASN A 217 -15.07 -9.49 10.36
CA ASN A 217 -14.23 -8.95 11.45
C ASN A 217 -12.87 -9.64 11.60
N ALA A 218 -12.76 -10.92 11.24
CA ALA A 218 -11.50 -11.66 11.28
C ALA A 218 -10.43 -11.09 10.32
N ASP A 219 -10.84 -10.43 9.23
CA ASP A 219 -9.91 -9.82 8.28
C ASP A 219 -9.11 -8.68 8.89
N LYS A 220 -9.63 -8.05 9.97
CA LYS A 220 -8.93 -6.99 10.69
C LYS A 220 -7.54 -7.43 11.17
N LYS A 221 -7.40 -8.69 11.59
CA LYS A 221 -6.10 -9.26 11.99
C LYS A 221 -5.19 -9.41 10.79
N LYS A 222 -5.70 -9.94 9.66
CA LYS A 222 -4.91 -10.11 8.42
C LYS A 222 -4.40 -8.77 7.91
N VAL A 223 -5.30 -7.79 7.80
CA VAL A 223 -4.98 -6.42 7.40
C VAL A 223 -4.00 -5.77 8.37
N GLY A 224 -4.11 -6.02 9.68
CA GLY A 224 -3.13 -5.57 10.67
C GLY A 224 -1.70 -6.03 10.36
N HIS A 225 -1.50 -7.30 10.03
CA HIS A 225 -0.18 -7.83 9.64
C HIS A 225 0.32 -7.18 8.35
N LEU A 226 -0.55 -7.01 7.34
CA LEU A 226 -0.20 -6.36 6.08
C LEU A 226 0.23 -4.90 6.29
N MET A 227 -0.52 -4.12 7.07
CA MET A 227 -0.18 -2.71 7.35
C MET A 227 1.15 -2.59 8.08
N LYS A 228 1.42 -3.47 9.05
CA LYS A 228 2.71 -3.51 9.75
C LYS A 228 3.87 -3.78 8.79
N LEU A 229 3.72 -4.75 7.89
CA LEU A 229 4.75 -5.10 6.91
C LEU A 229 5.04 -3.94 5.96
N LEU A 230 4.00 -3.32 5.40
CA LEU A 230 4.15 -2.16 4.50
C LEU A 230 4.83 -0.98 5.20
N LEU A 231 4.44 -0.71 6.44
CA LEU A 231 5.06 0.36 7.21
C LEU A 231 6.54 0.06 7.50
N ALA A 232 6.87 -1.17 7.88
CA ALA A 232 8.26 -1.57 8.08
C ALA A 232 9.08 -1.39 6.78
N ASN A 233 8.56 -1.84 5.64
CA ASN A 233 9.22 -1.68 4.34
C ASN A 233 9.42 -0.19 3.98
N LYS A 234 8.40 0.66 4.20
CA LYS A 234 8.50 2.09 3.96
C LYS A 234 9.56 2.75 4.85
N LEU A 235 9.59 2.40 6.14
CA LEU A 235 10.59 2.90 7.10
C LEU A 235 12.01 2.50 6.67
N GLN A 236 12.23 1.24 6.29
CA GLN A 236 13.52 0.78 5.79
C GLN A 236 13.93 1.49 4.50
N ALA A 237 13.00 1.70 3.56
CA ALA A 237 13.28 2.43 2.32
C ALA A 237 13.67 3.89 2.60
N ILE A 238 12.98 4.57 3.52
CA ILE A 238 13.33 5.94 3.92
C ILE A 238 14.71 5.97 4.58
N LEU A 239 14.98 5.04 5.50
CA LEU A 239 16.25 4.93 6.21
C LEU A 239 17.41 4.70 5.23
N ALA A 240 17.25 3.82 4.24
CA ALA A 240 18.24 3.55 3.21
C ALA A 240 18.59 4.80 2.35
N THR A 241 17.69 5.78 2.27
CA THR A 241 17.95 7.06 1.58
C THR A 241 18.56 8.14 2.48
N GLY A 242 18.82 7.85 3.77
CA GLY A 242 19.38 8.82 4.72
C GLY A 242 18.41 9.92 5.16
N LYS A 243 17.11 9.81 4.85
CA LYS A 243 16.08 10.81 5.18
C LYS A 243 15.56 10.62 6.61
N PHE A 244 16.42 10.86 7.60
CA PHE A 244 16.11 10.61 9.02
C PHE A 244 14.90 11.40 9.54
N HIS A 245 14.65 12.61 9.03
CA HIS A 245 13.48 13.40 9.40
C HIS A 245 12.18 12.69 9.00
N ASP A 246 12.08 12.24 7.75
CA ASP A 246 10.93 11.51 7.22
C ASP A 246 10.73 10.16 7.93
N TYR A 247 11.83 9.49 8.30
CA TYR A 247 11.80 8.26 9.08
C TYR A 247 11.14 8.51 10.44
N ARG A 248 11.60 9.53 11.18
CA ARG A 248 11.05 9.89 12.50
C ARG A 248 9.58 10.28 12.40
N ILE A 249 9.18 11.05 11.39
CA ILE A 249 7.77 11.40 11.17
C ILE A 249 6.95 10.12 10.95
N SER A 250 7.38 9.26 10.03
CA SER A 250 6.65 8.03 9.68
C SER A 250 6.55 7.07 10.86
N LEU A 251 7.64 6.92 11.63
CA LEU A 251 7.69 6.09 12.81
C LEU A 251 6.75 6.60 13.90
N ASN A 252 6.67 7.91 14.14
CA ASN A 252 5.75 8.48 15.12
C ASN A 252 4.28 8.35 14.68
N LEU A 253 4.01 8.48 13.38
CA LEU A 253 2.67 8.32 12.81
C LEU A 253 2.16 6.87 12.86
N GLN A 254 3.00 5.88 13.15
CA GLN A 254 2.59 4.47 13.20
C GLN A 254 1.44 4.20 14.17
N SER A 255 1.42 4.90 15.30
CA SER A 255 0.38 4.75 16.34
C SER A 255 -1.00 5.08 15.79
N ASN A 256 -1.04 6.01 14.84
CA ASN A 256 -2.25 6.41 14.15
C ASN A 256 -2.56 5.48 12.97
N LEU A 257 -1.56 5.15 12.14
CA LEU A 257 -1.72 4.24 10.99
C LEU A 257 -2.22 2.85 11.41
N LEU A 258 -1.75 2.35 12.55
CA LEU A 258 -2.10 1.03 13.10
C LEU A 258 -3.24 1.10 14.14
N LYS A 259 -3.86 2.27 14.33
CA LYS A 259 -4.91 2.48 15.33
C LYS A 259 -6.05 1.47 15.17
N ASN A 260 -6.45 0.85 16.28
CA ASN A 260 -7.50 -0.16 16.39
C ASN A 260 -7.25 -1.45 15.58
N LEU A 261 -6.05 -1.67 15.02
CA LEU A 261 -5.65 -2.96 14.49
C LEU A 261 -5.06 -3.82 15.62
N PRO A 262 -5.35 -5.14 15.67
CA PRO A 262 -4.83 -6.02 16.71
C PRO A 262 -3.39 -6.45 16.40
N ILE A 263 -2.48 -5.48 16.30
CA ILE A 263 -1.07 -5.69 15.95
C ILE A 263 -0.17 -4.75 16.76
N PRO A 264 1.00 -5.21 17.25
CA PRO A 264 1.95 -4.31 17.88
C PRO A 264 2.62 -3.38 16.87
N PRO A 265 3.13 -2.21 17.31
CA PRO A 265 3.89 -1.30 16.47
C PRO A 265 5.10 -1.96 15.78
N VAL A 266 5.64 -1.30 14.77
CA VAL A 266 6.95 -1.60 14.19
C VAL A 266 8.01 -1.18 15.20
N ALA A 267 8.97 -2.07 15.48
CA ALA A 267 10.07 -1.78 16.38
C ALA A 267 10.94 -0.66 15.79
N ASP A 268 11.44 0.22 16.64
CA ASP A 268 12.44 1.20 16.19
C ASP A 268 13.76 0.46 15.92
N THR A 269 14.22 0.52 14.68
CA THR A 269 15.49 -0.08 14.27
C THR A 269 16.67 0.87 14.46
N LEU A 270 16.43 2.14 14.77
CA LEU A 270 17.50 3.02 15.22
C LEU A 270 17.84 2.66 16.67
N PRO A 271 19.13 2.52 17.02
CA PRO A 271 19.54 2.40 18.41
C PRO A 271 18.91 3.56 19.19
N SER A 272 17.91 3.24 20.00
CA SER A 272 17.48 4.15 21.04
C SER A 272 18.72 4.40 21.89
N LEU A 273 18.98 5.65 22.27
CA LEU A 273 19.90 5.97 23.35
C LEU A 273 19.45 5.17 24.58
N GLN A 274 19.97 3.94 24.74
CA GLN A 274 19.83 3.22 25.98
C GLN A 274 20.54 4.12 26.98
N LYS A 275 19.76 4.68 27.91
CA LYS A 275 20.36 5.26 29.10
C LYS A 275 21.16 4.14 29.72
N ASP A 276 22.48 4.24 29.64
CA ASP A 276 23.40 3.41 30.38
C ASP A 276 23.11 3.62 31.87
N ASN A 277 22.14 2.89 32.40
CA ASN A 277 22.05 2.62 33.82
C ASN A 277 23.10 1.57 34.17
N ASN A 278 24.37 1.89 33.91
CA ASN A 278 25.51 1.20 34.51
C ASN A 278 25.97 2.00 35.73
N ASN A 279 25.07 2.09 36.72
CA ASN A 279 25.50 2.17 38.11
C ASN A 279 25.82 0.74 38.54
N ASN A 280 27.08 0.35 38.46
CA ASN A 280 27.60 -0.73 39.30
C ASN A 280 29.10 -0.50 39.55
N ASN A 281 29.34 0.15 40.69
CA ASN A 281 30.37 -0.14 41.67
C ASN A 281 31.54 -1.01 41.21
N ASN A 282 32.67 -0.35 40.99
CA ASN A 282 33.99 -0.95 41.14
C ASN A 282 34.12 -1.59 42.52
N ASN A 283 34.37 -2.89 42.56
CA ASN A 283 35.23 -3.46 43.59
C ASN A 283 35.96 -4.71 43.07
N SER A 284 37.27 -4.68 43.29
CA SER A 284 38.30 -5.64 42.88
C SER A 284 38.05 -7.10 43.27
N ASN A 285 38.47 -8.05 42.43
CA ASN A 285 39.60 -8.95 42.73
C ASN A 285 39.82 -10.06 41.67
N ASN A 286 41.06 -10.07 41.14
CA ASN A 286 41.98 -11.17 40.86
C ASN A 286 41.53 -12.57 40.37
N ASN A 287 42.18 -12.93 39.25
CA ASN A 287 42.95 -14.15 38.96
C ASN A 287 42.32 -15.37 38.25
N ASN A 288 43.01 -15.69 37.14
CA ASN A 288 43.46 -16.99 36.61
C ASN A 288 42.57 -17.83 35.68
N ASP A 289 43.09 -17.91 34.44
CA ASP A 289 43.44 -19.10 33.65
C ASP A 289 42.40 -20.06 33.04
N ASN A 290 42.56 -20.15 31.71
CA ASN A 290 42.55 -21.34 30.84
C ASN A 290 41.23 -21.89 30.23
N ASN A 291 41.18 -21.70 28.89
CA ASN A 291 40.90 -22.68 27.83
C ASN A 291 39.74 -23.68 27.99
N ASN A 292 38.74 -23.59 27.09
CA ASN A 292 38.56 -24.64 26.08
C ASN A 292 37.65 -24.20 24.91
N ALA A 293 37.96 -24.74 23.74
CA ALA A 293 37.31 -24.51 22.45
C ALA A 293 36.01 -25.32 22.27
N ASN A 294 35.08 -24.79 21.45
CA ASN A 294 34.45 -25.41 20.27
C ASN A 294 33.00 -24.96 20.03
N ASN A 295 32.75 -24.33 18.88
CA ASN A 295 31.89 -24.80 17.77
C ASN A 295 31.20 -23.64 17.01
N ASN A 296 31.24 -23.73 15.67
CA ASN A 296 30.23 -23.43 14.63
C ASN A 296 29.07 -22.45 14.98
N SER A 297 28.62 -21.52 14.15
CA SER A 297 28.46 -21.50 12.69
C SER A 297 28.13 -20.08 12.16
N ASP A 298 28.07 -19.95 10.83
CA ASP A 298 27.23 -19.03 10.05
C ASP A 298 27.63 -17.55 9.88
N LEU A 299 27.85 -17.21 8.60
CA LEU A 299 28.15 -15.89 8.05
C LEU A 299 26.95 -14.93 8.19
N VAL A 300 27.01 -14.07 9.20
CA VAL A 300 26.22 -12.83 9.34
C VAL A 300 26.97 -11.68 8.64
N PRO A 301 26.32 -10.83 7.82
CA PRO A 301 26.96 -9.59 7.35
C PRO A 301 27.21 -8.64 8.53
N ARG A 302 28.45 -8.15 8.60
CA ARG A 302 29.12 -7.50 9.73
C ARG A 302 28.42 -6.23 10.25
N GLU A 303 28.40 -6.09 11.58
CA GLU A 303 28.05 -4.86 12.35
C GLU A 303 28.91 -3.63 11.99
N ASP A 304 29.97 -3.82 11.20
CA ASP A 304 30.96 -2.80 10.85
C ASP A 304 30.42 -1.70 9.91
N GLU A 305 29.45 -1.98 9.03
CA GLU A 305 28.93 -0.98 8.07
C GLU A 305 28.02 0.07 8.72
N GLN A 306 27.23 -0.31 9.73
CA GLN A 306 26.41 0.63 10.50
C GLN A 306 27.28 1.52 11.38
N SER A 307 28.34 0.96 11.98
CA SER A 307 29.33 1.71 12.75
C SER A 307 30.06 2.75 11.88
N ALA A 308 30.45 2.37 10.66
CA ALA A 308 31.09 3.27 9.70
C ALA A 308 30.18 4.46 9.29
N THR A 309 28.89 4.20 9.08
CA THR A 309 27.90 5.23 8.71
C THR A 309 27.67 6.24 9.84
N VAL A 310 27.68 5.76 11.10
CA VAL A 310 27.55 6.60 12.29
C VAL A 310 28.82 7.44 12.52
N GLN A 311 30.00 6.85 12.34
CA GLN A 311 31.27 7.59 12.45
C GLN A 311 31.41 8.67 11.39
N GLN A 312 30.95 8.40 10.16
CA GLN A 312 30.95 9.38 9.07
C GLN A 312 30.06 10.59 9.38
N PHE A 313 28.90 10.38 10.03
CA PHE A 313 28.01 11.45 10.49
C PHE A 313 28.65 12.34 11.56
N LEU A 314 29.33 11.74 12.56
CA LEU A 314 30.00 12.49 13.63
C LEU A 314 31.09 13.40 13.06
N HIS A 315 31.94 12.85 12.17
CA HIS A 315 33.01 13.59 11.54
C HIS A 315 32.51 14.74 10.64
N GLN A 316 31.44 14.53 9.85
CA GLN A 316 30.91 15.56 8.94
C GLN A 316 30.25 16.74 9.65
N ASN A 317 29.83 16.58 10.91
CA ASN A 317 29.15 17.61 11.68
C ASN A 317 30.01 18.17 12.83
N GLY A 318 31.32 17.88 12.82
CA GLY A 318 32.28 18.44 13.77
C GLY A 318 32.25 17.82 15.17
N PHE A 319 31.63 16.65 15.34
CA PHE A 319 31.55 15.95 16.62
C PHE A 319 32.68 14.92 16.72
N THR A 320 33.44 14.96 17.82
CA THR A 320 34.53 14.01 18.06
C THR A 320 34.06 12.72 18.71
N SER A 321 32.90 12.74 19.36
CA SER A 321 32.22 11.57 19.91
C SER A 321 30.71 11.82 20.08
N ILE A 322 29.94 10.76 20.35
CA ILE A 322 28.49 10.82 20.56
C ILE A 322 28.12 11.59 21.85
N HIS A 323 29.09 11.90 22.72
CA HIS A 323 28.85 12.51 24.04
C HIS A 323 28.92 14.05 24.07
N GLU A 324 29.14 14.72 22.94
CA GLU A 324 29.41 16.17 22.88
C GLU A 324 28.13 17.04 22.80
N ARG A 325 27.11 16.77 23.63
CA ARG A 325 25.82 17.52 23.59
C ARG A 325 25.47 18.36 24.82
N ASP A 326 26.30 18.41 25.87
CA ASP A 326 25.92 19.09 27.12
C ASP A 326 26.72 20.36 27.48
N GLU A 327 27.52 20.92 26.57
CA GLU A 327 28.14 22.23 26.80
C GLU A 327 28.00 23.14 25.57
N GLY A 328 26.87 23.87 25.49
CA GLY A 328 26.76 25.00 24.57
C GLY A 328 25.33 25.41 24.20
N GLY A 329 24.73 26.26 25.03
CA GLY A 329 23.76 27.30 24.63
C GLY A 329 22.34 26.87 24.27
#